data_AF-A0A3M1DAL9-F1
#
_entry.id   AF-A0A3M1DAL9-F1
#
_cell.length_a   1.000
_cell.length_b   1.000
_cell.length_c   1.000
_cell.angle_alpha   90.00
_cell.angle_beta   90.00
_cell.angle_gamma   90.00
#
_symmetry.space_group_name_H-M   'P 1'
#
loop_
_entity.id
_entity.type
_entity.pdbx_description
1 polymer ?
#
loop_
_entity_poly.entity_id
_entity_poly.type
_entity_poly.pdbx_seq_one_letter_code
_entity_poly.pdbx_strand_id
1 'polypeptide(L)'
;MKSRLRKVLRDPRRALRLLWGMLLDGGLRLFFSVIAHSHRTRDGSVVRKYLSYGVYRVHQKLKLCLIAGHLQKDYEPKFENALFERLQDLRELGILKKKGAALCLAARLGAEVRAFRRAGFFAVGIDLNPGKRNPWVLPGDFHNLQFANESVDVVYSNSLDHVLDLKQFTREVHRILHIKG
;
A
#
# COMPACT_ATOMS: atom_id res chain seq x y z
N MET A 1 32.19 -1.07 10.75
CA MET A 1 32.37 -0.64 9.35
C MET A 1 33.28 -1.56 8.52
N LYS A 2 34.45 -2.00 9.02
CA LYS A 2 35.44 -2.82 8.28
C LYS A 2 35.02 -4.27 7.92
N SER A 3 33.99 -4.86 8.56
CA SER A 3 33.52 -6.23 8.27
C SER A 3 32.50 -6.32 7.12
N ARG A 4 31.73 -5.25 6.87
CA ARG A 4 30.78 -5.16 5.73
C ARG A 4 31.50 -4.95 4.40
N LEU A 5 32.55 -4.13 4.37
CA LEU A 5 33.37 -3.87 3.18
C LEU A 5 34.07 -5.13 2.63
N ARG A 6 34.61 -5.99 3.51
CA ARG A 6 35.26 -7.26 3.09
C ARG A 6 34.28 -8.26 2.45
N LYS A 7 33.01 -8.25 2.83
CA LYS A 7 31.97 -9.12 2.24
C LYS A 7 31.49 -8.64 0.86
N VAL A 8 31.62 -7.35 0.55
CA VAL A 8 31.27 -6.79 -0.77
C VAL A 8 32.39 -7.04 -1.78
N LEU A 9 33.65 -7.03 -1.33
CA LEU A 9 34.83 -7.27 -2.18
C LEU A 9 35.02 -8.74 -2.61
N ARG A 10 34.40 -9.71 -1.92
CA ARG A 10 34.50 -11.14 -2.25
C ARG A 10 33.51 -11.64 -3.29
N ASP A 11 32.48 -10.86 -3.63
CA ASP A 11 31.49 -11.23 -4.65
C ASP A 11 31.26 -10.05 -5.62
N PRO A 12 31.96 -10.01 -6.77
CA PRO A 12 31.83 -8.94 -7.76
C PRO A 12 30.39 -8.81 -8.28
N ARG A 13 29.58 -9.88 -8.27
CA ARG A 13 28.17 -9.83 -8.67
C ARG A 13 27.30 -9.10 -7.64
N ARG A 14 27.73 -9.02 -6.38
CA ARG A 14 27.04 -8.27 -5.33
C ARG A 14 27.36 -6.77 -5.40
N ALA A 15 28.61 -6.42 -5.67
CA ALA A 15 29.01 -5.02 -5.93
C ALA A 15 28.29 -4.47 -7.18
N LEU A 16 28.24 -5.26 -8.26
CA LEU A 16 27.54 -4.89 -9.49
C LEU A 16 26.03 -4.72 -9.27
N ARG A 17 25.38 -5.60 -8.48
CA ARG A 17 23.97 -5.46 -8.10
C ARG A 17 23.68 -4.23 -7.24
N LEU A 18 24.58 -3.87 -6.33
CA LEU A 18 24.45 -2.67 -5.52
C LEU A 18 24.63 -1.40 -6.35
N LEU A 19 25.62 -1.37 -7.25
CA LEU A 19 25.82 -0.29 -8.23
C LEU A 19 24.65 -0.16 -9.19
N TRP A 20 24.12 -1.28 -9.73
CA TRP A 20 22.90 -1.29 -10.53
C TRP A 20 21.69 -0.82 -9.74
N GLY A 21 21.55 -1.22 -8.48
CA GLY A 21 20.50 -0.75 -7.58
C GLY A 21 20.59 0.75 -7.31
N MET A 22 21.80 1.29 -7.11
CA MET A 22 22.04 2.73 -6.91
C MET A 22 21.83 3.56 -8.19
N LEU A 23 22.19 3.02 -9.37
CA LEU A 23 21.94 3.66 -10.66
C LEU A 23 20.44 3.62 -11.04
N LEU A 24 19.76 2.50 -10.78
CA LEU A 24 18.31 2.40 -10.90
C LEU A 24 17.63 3.36 -9.92
N ASP A 25 18.02 3.38 -8.65
CA ASP A 25 17.46 4.30 -7.65
C ASP A 25 17.71 5.76 -8.01
N GLY A 26 18.89 6.11 -8.52
CA GLY A 26 19.23 7.46 -8.95
C GLY A 26 18.42 7.90 -10.17
N GLY A 27 18.38 7.07 -11.22
CA GLY A 27 17.59 7.32 -12.42
C GLY A 27 16.08 7.36 -12.14
N LEU A 28 15.61 6.55 -11.18
CA LEU A 28 14.21 6.50 -10.80
C LEU A 28 13.82 7.65 -9.87
N ARG A 29 14.71 8.11 -8.98
CA ARG A 29 14.52 9.35 -8.22
C ARG A 29 14.45 10.56 -9.14
N LEU A 30 15.33 10.61 -10.15
CA LEU A 30 15.30 11.65 -11.18
C LEU A 30 14.01 11.58 -12.02
N PHE A 31 13.60 10.36 -12.42
CA PHE A 31 12.33 10.13 -13.09
C PHE A 31 11.14 10.57 -12.21
N PHE A 32 11.12 10.21 -10.93
CA PHE A 32 10.07 10.61 -9.99
C PHE A 32 10.04 12.12 -9.71
N SER A 33 11.19 12.80 -9.67
CA SER A 33 11.23 14.26 -9.54
C SER A 33 10.74 14.98 -10.78
N VAL A 34 10.87 14.36 -11.96
CA VAL A 34 10.34 14.92 -13.22
C VAL A 34 8.83 14.71 -13.35
N ILE A 35 8.32 13.54 -12.97
CA ILE A 35 6.90 13.20 -13.16
C ILE A 35 5.98 13.61 -12.00
N ALA A 36 6.54 13.97 -10.84
CA ALA A 36 5.78 14.42 -9.67
C ALA A 36 6.48 15.59 -8.98
N HIS A 37 5.84 16.76 -9.01
CA HIS A 37 6.33 17.95 -8.33
C HIS A 37 5.69 18.06 -6.96
N SER A 38 6.50 18.17 -5.91
CA SER A 38 6.00 18.34 -4.55
C SER A 38 6.06 19.81 -4.17
N HIS A 39 4.98 20.35 -3.61
CA HIS A 39 5.00 21.67 -2.99
C HIS A 39 4.52 21.56 -1.56
N ARG A 40 5.06 22.42 -0.69
CA ARG A 40 4.65 22.51 0.70
C ARG A 40 3.52 23.54 0.80
N THR A 41 2.41 23.16 1.41
CA THR A 41 1.29 24.07 1.69
C THR A 41 1.58 24.90 2.94
N ARG A 42 0.79 25.96 3.16
CA ARG A 42 1.01 26.91 4.27
C ARG A 42 0.89 26.27 5.66
N ASP A 43 0.15 25.17 5.76
CA ASP A 43 -0.04 24.34 6.96
C ASP A 43 1.12 23.33 7.20
N GLY A 44 2.13 23.30 6.31
CA GLY A 44 3.26 22.39 6.40
C GLY A 44 3.06 21.03 5.73
N SER A 45 1.86 20.75 5.22
CA SER A 45 1.59 19.51 4.46
C SER A 45 2.36 19.50 3.14
N VAL A 46 2.73 18.32 2.65
CA VAL A 46 3.43 18.16 1.37
C VAL A 46 2.47 17.57 0.35
N VAL A 47 2.12 18.35 -0.67
CA VAL A 47 1.19 17.94 -1.72
C VAL A 47 1.96 17.64 -3.00
N ARG A 48 1.75 16.44 -3.53
CA ARG A 48 2.34 16.00 -4.80
C ARG A 48 1.39 16.31 -5.95
N LYS A 49 1.88 17.06 -6.94
CA LYS A 49 1.20 17.31 -8.22
C LYS A 49 1.73 16.37 -9.28
N TYR A 50 0.80 15.87 -10.09
CA TYR A 50 1.06 15.00 -11.22
C TYR A 50 0.55 15.65 -12.49
N LEU A 51 1.21 15.40 -13.62
CA LEU A 51 0.77 15.92 -14.92
C LEU A 51 -0.58 15.34 -15.35
N SER A 52 -0.84 14.08 -15.00
CA SER A 52 -2.11 13.41 -15.25
C SER A 52 -2.35 12.26 -14.27
N TYR A 53 -3.60 11.80 -14.21
CA TYR A 53 -3.95 10.60 -13.43
C TYR A 53 -3.20 9.34 -13.92
N GLY A 54 -2.95 9.22 -15.22
CA GLY A 54 -2.14 8.12 -15.78
C GLY A 54 -0.72 8.10 -15.20
N VAL A 55 -0.08 9.27 -15.09
CA VAL A 55 1.25 9.41 -14.51
C VAL A 55 1.25 9.04 -13.02
N TYR A 56 0.23 9.47 -12.27
CA TYR A 56 0.04 9.05 -10.89
C TYR A 56 -0.03 7.52 -10.76
N ARG A 57 -0.85 6.85 -11.57
CA ARG A 57 -1.01 5.39 -11.53
C ARG A 57 0.29 4.66 -11.85
N VAL A 58 1.03 5.09 -12.86
CA VAL A 58 2.34 4.52 -13.21
C VAL A 58 3.30 4.66 -12.03
N HIS A 59 3.39 5.85 -11.43
CA HIS A 59 4.24 6.06 -10.26
C HIS A 59 3.88 5.11 -9.11
N GLN A 60 2.60 5.02 -8.73
CA GLN A 60 2.21 4.15 -7.61
C GLN A 60 2.49 2.67 -7.90
N LYS A 61 2.23 2.18 -9.13
CA LYS A 61 2.52 0.80 -9.53
C LYS A 61 4.01 0.45 -9.41
N LEU A 62 4.90 1.38 -9.76
CA LEU A 62 6.33 1.15 -9.72
C LEU A 62 6.87 0.99 -8.31
N LYS A 63 6.25 1.61 -7.29
CA LYS A 63 6.73 1.55 -5.90
C LYS A 63 6.91 0.11 -5.41
N LEU A 64 5.98 -0.80 -5.71
CA LEU A 64 6.12 -2.20 -5.30
C LEU A 64 7.34 -2.86 -5.95
N CYS A 65 7.61 -2.60 -7.23
CA CYS A 65 8.77 -3.18 -7.93
C CYS A 65 10.09 -2.84 -7.25
N LEU A 66 10.17 -1.70 -6.55
CA LEU A 66 11.37 -1.23 -5.87
C LEU A 66 11.58 -1.88 -4.52
N ILE A 67 10.48 -2.18 -3.81
CA ILE A 67 10.53 -2.61 -2.41
C ILE A 67 10.10 -4.06 -2.20
N ALA A 68 9.63 -4.76 -3.24
CA ALA A 68 9.02 -6.09 -3.13
C ALA A 68 9.86 -7.09 -2.33
N GLY A 69 11.18 -7.10 -2.55
CA GLY A 69 12.09 -8.02 -1.85
C GLY A 69 12.24 -7.75 -0.34
N HIS A 70 12.17 -6.48 0.08
CA HIS A 70 12.25 -6.09 1.50
C HIS A 70 10.87 -6.19 2.18
N LEU A 71 9.82 -5.88 1.42
CA LEU A 71 8.44 -5.91 1.88
C LEU A 71 8.01 -7.34 2.27
N GLN A 72 8.33 -8.33 1.43
CA GLN A 72 7.94 -9.72 1.62
C GLN A 72 8.58 -10.40 2.84
N LYS A 73 9.86 -10.11 3.12
CA LYS A 73 10.60 -10.87 4.14
C LYS A 73 10.36 -10.36 5.56
N ASP A 74 10.33 -9.05 5.74
CA ASP A 74 10.40 -8.45 7.08
C ASP A 74 9.16 -7.63 7.44
N TYR A 75 8.56 -6.95 6.46
CA TYR A 75 7.48 -6.00 6.73
C TYR A 75 6.11 -6.68 6.83
N GLU A 76 5.76 -7.52 5.85
CA GLU A 76 4.43 -8.14 5.75
C GLU A 76 4.03 -8.93 7.02
N PRO A 77 4.86 -9.83 7.58
CA PRO A 77 4.47 -10.58 8.79
C PRO A 77 4.34 -9.69 10.03
N LYS A 78 5.24 -8.70 10.17
CA LYS A 78 5.20 -7.75 11.30
C LYS A 78 3.96 -6.88 11.23
N PHE A 79 3.65 -6.38 10.04
CA PHE A 79 2.48 -5.55 9.81
C PHE A 79 1.19 -6.34 10.04
N GLU A 80 1.11 -7.56 9.52
CA GLU A 80 -0.04 -8.44 9.72
C GLU A 80 -0.31 -8.67 11.21
N ASN A 81 0.71 -9.01 12.00
CA ASN A 81 0.57 -9.20 13.45
C ASN A 81 0.15 -7.93 14.16
N ALA A 82 0.81 -6.80 13.88
CA ALA A 82 0.53 -5.53 14.54
C ALA A 82 -0.85 -4.96 14.17
N LEU A 83 -1.37 -5.27 12.98
CA LEU A 83 -2.74 -4.91 12.60
C LEU A 83 -3.74 -5.87 13.25
N PHE A 84 -3.45 -7.17 13.29
CA PHE A 84 -4.31 -8.14 13.95
C PHE A 84 -4.52 -7.80 15.43
N GLU A 85 -3.45 -7.49 16.18
CA GLU A 85 -3.54 -7.03 17.58
C GLU A 85 -4.45 -5.81 17.71
N ARG A 86 -4.25 -4.78 16.89
CA ARG A 86 -5.11 -3.59 16.88
C ARG A 86 -6.58 -3.90 16.60
N LEU A 87 -6.87 -4.85 15.70
CA LEU A 87 -8.25 -5.25 15.42
C LEU A 87 -8.90 -5.92 16.63
N GLN A 88 -8.11 -6.65 17.43
CA GLN A 88 -8.60 -7.25 18.69
C GLN A 88 -8.87 -6.16 19.73
N ASP A 89 -7.96 -5.19 19.90
CA ASP A 89 -8.16 -4.06 20.81
C ASP A 89 -9.44 -3.28 20.45
N LEU A 90 -9.64 -2.99 19.16
CA LEU A 90 -10.85 -2.29 18.68
C LEU A 90 -12.13 -3.10 18.90
N ARG A 91 -12.03 -4.43 18.86
CA ARG A 91 -13.16 -5.33 19.14
C ARG A 91 -13.47 -5.37 20.64
N GLU A 92 -12.46 -5.41 21.49
CA GLU A 92 -12.61 -5.36 22.95
C GLU A 92 -13.20 -4.03 23.42
N LEU A 93 -12.82 -2.92 22.78
CA LEU A 93 -13.41 -1.60 23.00
C LEU A 93 -14.84 -1.45 22.44
N GLY A 94 -15.37 -2.47 21.76
CA GLY A 94 -16.69 -2.40 21.14
C GLY A 94 -16.79 -1.41 19.97
N ILE A 95 -15.65 -0.96 19.43
CA ILE A 95 -15.59 -0.10 18.23
C ILE A 95 -15.84 -0.97 17.00
N LEU A 96 -15.23 -2.16 16.96
CA LEU A 96 -15.39 -3.14 15.89
C LEU A 96 -16.40 -4.21 16.30
N LYS A 97 -17.69 -3.98 16.04
CA LYS A 97 -18.80 -4.74 16.65
C LYS A 97 -19.16 -6.07 15.98
N LYS A 98 -18.70 -6.37 14.76
CA LYS A 98 -19.14 -7.57 13.99
C LYS A 98 -18.01 -8.18 13.17
N LYS A 99 -18.10 -9.48 12.88
CA LYS A 99 -17.45 -10.11 11.72
C LYS A 99 -18.29 -9.80 10.49
N GLY A 100 -17.65 -9.47 9.37
CA GLY A 100 -18.34 -9.04 8.15
C GLY A 100 -17.42 -9.04 6.93
N ALA A 101 -17.85 -8.39 5.86
CA ALA A 101 -17.05 -8.15 4.67
C ALA A 101 -16.09 -6.97 4.91
N ALA A 102 -14.79 -7.18 4.65
CA ALA A 102 -13.76 -6.16 4.79
C ALA A 102 -13.01 -5.93 3.48
N LEU A 103 -12.80 -4.65 3.12
CA LEU A 103 -12.01 -4.25 1.96
C LEU A 103 -10.74 -3.52 2.39
N CYS A 104 -9.59 -4.05 2.02
CA CYS A 104 -8.29 -3.40 2.25
C CYS A 104 -7.85 -2.65 0.98
N LEU A 105 -7.75 -1.32 1.06
CA LEU A 105 -7.34 -0.47 -0.05
C LEU A 105 -5.83 -0.24 -0.04
N ALA A 106 -5.21 -0.30 -1.23
CA ALA A 106 -3.76 -0.25 -1.42
C ALA A 106 -3.03 -1.35 -0.65
N ALA A 107 -3.60 -2.56 -0.72
CA ALA A 107 -3.20 -3.70 0.09
C ALA A 107 -1.87 -4.34 -0.34
N ARG A 108 -1.26 -3.90 -1.45
CA ARG A 108 -0.02 -4.45 -2.01
C ARG A 108 -0.06 -5.98 -2.09
N LEU A 109 0.64 -6.66 -1.18
CA LEU A 109 0.75 -8.12 -1.12
C LEU A 109 -0.26 -8.78 -0.19
N GLY A 110 -1.02 -8.01 0.59
CA GLY A 110 -2.19 -8.46 1.33
C GLY A 110 -1.97 -8.78 2.81
N ALA A 111 -0.94 -8.22 3.46
CA ALA A 111 -0.80 -8.33 4.92
C ALA A 111 -2.05 -7.87 5.66
N GLU A 112 -2.71 -6.83 5.18
CA GLU A 112 -3.92 -6.31 5.83
C GLU A 112 -5.07 -7.30 5.67
N VAL A 113 -5.21 -7.87 4.47
CA VAL A 113 -6.22 -8.90 4.17
C VAL A 113 -6.05 -10.11 5.07
N ARG A 114 -4.81 -10.59 5.27
CA ARG A 114 -4.52 -11.73 6.15
C ARG A 114 -4.83 -11.41 7.61
N ALA A 115 -4.52 -10.20 8.08
CA ALA A 115 -4.87 -9.75 9.43
C ALA A 115 -6.38 -9.74 9.66
N PHE A 116 -7.16 -9.18 8.73
CA PHE A 116 -8.63 -9.19 8.80
C PHE A 116 -9.21 -10.61 8.74
N ARG A 117 -8.68 -11.49 7.88
CA ARG A 117 -9.10 -12.90 7.84
C ARG A 117 -8.82 -13.62 9.15
N ARG A 118 -7.66 -13.39 9.77
CA ARG A 118 -7.33 -13.91 11.12
C ARG A 118 -8.29 -13.38 12.20
N ALA A 119 -8.74 -12.13 12.08
CA ALA A 119 -9.75 -11.55 12.96
C ALA A 119 -11.18 -12.09 12.70
N GLY A 120 -11.37 -12.88 11.65
CA GLY A 120 -12.62 -13.57 11.32
C GLY A 120 -13.50 -12.85 10.28
N PHE A 121 -12.96 -11.87 9.56
CA PHE A 121 -13.67 -11.18 8.47
C PHE A 121 -13.56 -11.93 7.14
N PHE A 122 -14.57 -11.77 6.29
CA PHE A 122 -14.45 -12.07 4.86
C PHE A 122 -13.72 -10.91 4.19
N ALA A 123 -12.41 -11.03 4.04
CA ALA A 123 -11.58 -9.92 3.55
C ALA A 123 -10.98 -10.16 2.16
N VAL A 124 -10.97 -9.09 1.36
CA VAL A 124 -10.24 -8.99 0.09
C VAL A 124 -9.50 -7.65 0.04
N GLY A 125 -8.38 -7.62 -0.67
CA GLY A 125 -7.62 -6.40 -0.91
C GLY A 125 -7.76 -5.90 -2.33
N ILE A 126 -7.46 -4.63 -2.55
CA ILE A 126 -7.23 -4.07 -3.88
C ILE A 126 -5.88 -3.37 -3.92
N ASP A 127 -5.18 -3.48 -5.04
CA ASP A 127 -3.99 -2.68 -5.29
C ASP A 127 -3.79 -2.45 -6.79
N LEU A 128 -3.13 -1.36 -7.16
CA LEU A 128 -2.76 -1.08 -8.54
C LEU A 128 -1.77 -2.11 -9.09
N ASN A 129 -0.95 -2.70 -8.21
CA ASN A 129 0.02 -3.73 -8.52
C ASN A 129 0.04 -4.76 -7.37
N PRO A 130 -0.86 -5.75 -7.36
CA PRO A 130 -0.94 -6.74 -6.28
C PRO A 130 0.18 -7.79 -6.31
N GLY A 131 1.10 -7.71 -7.28
CA GLY A 131 2.04 -8.78 -7.59
C GLY A 131 1.42 -9.88 -8.46
N LYS A 132 2.24 -10.86 -8.86
CA LYS A 132 1.80 -11.96 -9.74
C LYS A 132 1.03 -13.01 -8.93
N ARG A 133 -0.15 -13.42 -9.40
CA ARG A 133 -0.97 -14.51 -8.84
C ARG A 133 -1.25 -14.35 -7.34
N ASN A 134 -1.57 -13.13 -6.90
CA ASN A 134 -1.91 -12.87 -5.50
C ASN A 134 -3.33 -13.38 -5.18
N PRO A 135 -3.52 -14.32 -4.24
CA PRO A 135 -4.84 -14.86 -3.91
C PRO A 135 -5.65 -13.94 -2.96
N TRP A 136 -5.04 -12.90 -2.40
CA TRP A 136 -5.64 -12.03 -1.40
C TRP A 136 -6.07 -10.67 -1.97
N VAL A 137 -5.37 -10.19 -3.00
CA VAL A 137 -5.47 -8.82 -3.49
C VAL A 137 -5.78 -8.80 -4.98
N LEU A 138 -6.86 -8.12 -5.34
CA LEU A 138 -7.31 -7.92 -6.71
C LEU A 138 -6.58 -6.71 -7.34
N PRO A 139 -6.28 -6.75 -8.66
CA PRO A 139 -5.83 -5.56 -9.37
C PRO A 139 -6.98 -4.54 -9.47
N GLY A 140 -6.79 -3.36 -8.87
CA GLY A 140 -7.84 -2.34 -8.78
C GLY A 140 -7.31 -0.96 -8.42
N ASP A 141 -8.16 0.06 -8.55
CA ASP A 141 -7.86 1.45 -8.21
C ASP A 141 -8.87 1.95 -7.18
N PHE A 142 -8.39 2.44 -6.03
CA PHE A 142 -9.26 2.96 -4.97
C PHE A 142 -10.00 4.26 -5.29
N HIS A 143 -9.71 4.90 -6.43
CA HIS A 143 -10.54 5.98 -6.96
C HIS A 143 -11.69 5.48 -7.85
N ASN A 144 -11.72 4.18 -8.17
CA ASN A 144 -12.75 3.53 -8.99
C ASN A 144 -12.91 2.06 -8.60
N LEU A 145 -13.66 1.82 -7.53
CA LEU A 145 -13.87 0.52 -6.90
C LEU A 145 -14.88 -0.31 -7.69
N GLN A 146 -14.52 -1.56 -7.99
CA GLN A 146 -15.34 -2.50 -8.77
C GLN A 146 -16.48 -3.15 -7.94
N PHE A 147 -16.65 -2.74 -6.68
CA PHE A 147 -17.61 -3.32 -5.76
C PHE A 147 -18.96 -2.60 -5.84
N ALA A 148 -20.04 -3.35 -5.58
CA ALA A 148 -21.39 -2.81 -5.52
C ALA A 148 -21.55 -1.81 -4.37
N ASN A 149 -22.59 -0.99 -4.44
CA ASN A 149 -22.96 -0.12 -3.33
C ASN A 149 -23.31 -0.96 -2.11
N GLU A 150 -23.02 -0.43 -0.91
CA GLU A 150 -23.37 -1.08 0.37
C GLU A 150 -23.01 -2.58 0.37
N SER A 151 -21.76 -2.92 0.05
CA SER A 151 -21.29 -4.31 -0.09
C SER A 151 -20.22 -4.70 0.92
N VAL A 152 -19.72 -3.74 1.70
CA VAL A 152 -18.68 -3.99 2.70
C VAL A 152 -19.04 -3.35 4.03
N ASP A 153 -18.66 -4.03 5.12
CA ASP A 153 -18.93 -3.56 6.49
C ASP A 153 -17.75 -2.74 7.03
N VAL A 154 -16.54 -3.02 6.53
CA VAL A 154 -15.31 -2.36 6.97
C VAL A 154 -14.43 -2.02 5.77
N VAL A 155 -13.90 -0.81 5.75
CA VAL A 155 -12.85 -0.40 4.82
C VAL A 155 -11.60 -0.05 5.63
N TYR A 156 -10.47 -0.59 5.20
CA TYR A 156 -9.15 -0.28 5.76
C TYR A 156 -8.26 0.36 4.70
N SER A 157 -7.51 1.41 5.07
CA SER A 157 -6.43 1.94 4.24
C SER A 157 -5.34 2.57 5.10
N ASN A 158 -4.09 2.32 4.73
CA ASN A 158 -2.92 3.01 5.27
C ASN A 158 -2.30 3.98 4.24
N SER A 159 -3.07 4.36 3.21
CA SER A 159 -2.58 5.06 2.02
C SER A 159 -3.15 6.45 1.80
N LEU A 160 -3.83 6.99 2.80
CA LEU A 160 -4.47 8.32 2.76
C LEU A 160 -3.49 9.45 2.42
N ASP A 161 -2.24 9.35 2.88
CA ASP A 161 -1.16 10.33 2.65
C ASP A 161 -0.73 10.44 1.18
N HIS A 162 -1.15 9.50 0.33
CA HIS A 162 -0.82 9.49 -1.10
C HIS A 162 -2.02 9.22 -2.02
N VAL A 163 -3.23 9.45 -1.52
CA VAL A 163 -4.44 9.57 -2.34
C VAL A 163 -4.31 10.82 -3.22
N LEU A 164 -4.65 10.71 -4.50
CA LEU A 164 -4.57 11.83 -5.45
C LEU A 164 -5.78 12.76 -5.31
N ASP A 165 -6.98 12.19 -5.34
CA ASP A 165 -8.24 12.90 -5.16
C ASP A 165 -8.96 12.34 -3.93
N LEU A 166 -8.79 13.03 -2.80
CA LEU A 166 -9.41 12.65 -1.53
C LEU A 166 -10.95 12.68 -1.63
N LYS A 167 -11.54 13.59 -2.41
CA LYS A 167 -13.00 13.67 -2.58
C LYS A 167 -13.51 12.45 -3.34
N GLN A 168 -12.81 12.04 -4.40
CA GLN A 168 -13.18 10.83 -5.12
C GLN A 168 -13.01 9.58 -4.26
N PHE A 169 -11.89 9.48 -3.53
CA PHE A 169 -11.65 8.39 -2.58
C PHE A 169 -12.78 8.29 -1.53
N THR A 170 -13.15 9.39 -0.88
CA THR A 170 -14.19 9.37 0.15
C THR A 170 -15.57 9.04 -0.43
N ARG A 171 -15.89 9.53 -1.64
CA ARG A 171 -17.11 9.13 -2.35
C ARG A 171 -17.17 7.63 -2.60
N GLU A 172 -16.08 7.04 -3.08
CA GLU A 172 -16.02 5.60 -3.36
C GLU A 172 -16.14 4.78 -2.07
N VAL A 173 -15.43 5.17 -1.00
CA VAL A 173 -15.54 4.51 0.31
C VAL A 173 -16.96 4.59 0.86
N HIS A 174 -17.57 5.78 0.83
CA HIS A 174 -18.96 5.96 1.29
C HIS A 174 -19.95 5.13 0.46
N ARG A 175 -19.74 5.04 -0.86
CA ARG A 175 -20.62 4.30 -1.77
C ARG A 175 -20.65 2.80 -1.44
N ILE A 176 -19.51 2.20 -1.11
CA ILE A 176 -19.41 0.75 -0.89
C ILE A 176 -19.71 0.33 0.55
N LEU A 177 -19.59 1.24 1.53
CA LEU A 177 -19.85 0.92 2.93
C LEU A 177 -21.34 0.70 3.18
N HIS A 178 -21.68 -0.32 3.97
CA HIS A 178 -23.00 -0.42 4.59
C HIS A 178 -23.17 0.72 5.60
N ILE A 179 -24.05 1.67 5.29
CA ILE A 179 -24.34 2.83 6.17
C ILE A 179 -25.45 2.50 7.19
N LYS A 180 -26.09 1.34 7.06
CA LYS A 180 -27.17 0.90 7.97
C LYS A 180 -26.62 -0.06 9.04
N GLY A 181 -26.35 0.48 10.23
CA GLY A 181 -25.97 -0.27 11.44
C GLY A 181 -25.83 0.60 12.66
#